data_AF-A0A060BU68-F1
#
_entry.id   AF-A0A060BU68-F1
#
_cell.length_a   1.000
_cell.length_b   1.000
_cell.length_c   1.000
_cell.angle_alpha   90.00
_cell.angle_beta   90.00
_cell.angle_gamma   90.00
#
_symmetry.space_group_name_H-M   'P 1'
#
loop_
_entity.id
_entity.type
_entity.pdbx_description
1 polymer ?
#
loop_
_entity_poly.entity_id
_entity_poly.type
_entity_poly.pdbx_seq_one_letter_code
_entity_poly.pdbx_strand_id
1 'polypeptide(L)'
;ADPFARRSELRPLTASLTTGEIAQEWEDSEHRAFWAATDARRQPISIYEVHAASWQRREDGGMLTWDELADRLIPYCADMGFTHIEFLPISEYPFDSVLGLPDHGPLCADRPLRRTGRLCRFVNGCHKVGLGVILDWVPAHFPTDEHGLRSVRRHGALR
;
A
#
# COMPACT_ATOMS: atom_id res chain seq x y z
N ALA A 1 -7.61 3.74 18.21
CA ALA A 1 -8.02 2.87 17.08
C ALA A 1 -7.72 1.41 17.42
N ASP A 2 -8.36 0.45 16.75
CA ASP A 2 -8.03 -0.98 16.85
C ASP A 2 -6.66 -1.25 16.19
N PRO A 3 -5.66 -1.81 16.90
CA PRO A 3 -4.35 -2.16 16.36
C PRO A 3 -4.38 -3.13 15.16
N PHE A 4 -5.46 -3.90 15.02
CA PHE A 4 -5.65 -4.89 13.96
C PHE A 4 -6.64 -4.43 12.88
N ALA A 5 -7.00 -3.14 12.89
CA ALA A 5 -7.94 -2.57 11.94
C ALA A 5 -7.46 -2.78 10.49
N ARG A 6 -8.34 -3.37 9.67
CA ARG A 6 -8.13 -3.47 8.21
C ARG A 6 -8.58 -2.21 7.47
N ARG A 7 -9.31 -1.33 8.16
CA ARG A 7 -9.83 -0.05 7.65
C ARG A 7 -10.13 0.91 8.80
N SER A 8 -10.06 2.19 8.49
CA SER A 8 -10.31 3.33 9.37
C SER A 8 -11.14 4.41 8.66
N GLU A 9 -11.65 5.35 9.45
CA GLU A 9 -12.23 6.58 8.96
C GLU A 9 -11.19 7.47 8.26
N LEU A 10 -11.68 8.44 7.49
CA LEU A 10 -10.79 9.43 6.90
C LEU A 10 -10.31 10.40 7.99
N ARG A 11 -9.00 10.67 8.01
CA ARG A 11 -8.42 11.74 8.85
C ARG A 11 -9.20 13.06 8.68
N PRO A 12 -9.37 13.86 9.75
CA PRO A 12 -8.77 13.70 11.08
C PRO A 12 -9.50 12.71 11.99
N LEU A 13 -10.54 12.02 11.51
CA LEU A 13 -11.23 11.01 12.28
C LEU A 13 -10.33 9.78 12.49
N THR A 14 -10.55 9.05 13.58
CA THR A 14 -9.63 8.01 14.06
C THR A 14 -10.32 6.68 14.38
N ALA A 15 -11.61 6.54 14.08
CA ALA A 15 -12.32 5.28 14.36
C ALA A 15 -11.90 4.19 13.37
N SER A 16 -11.85 2.96 13.86
CA SER A 16 -11.69 1.76 13.04
C SER A 16 -13.05 1.37 12.44
N LEU A 17 -13.06 0.96 11.18
CA LEU A 17 -14.26 0.56 10.48
C LEU A 17 -14.30 -0.96 10.31
N THR A 18 -15.43 -1.59 10.64
CA THR A 18 -15.64 -3.02 10.38
C THR A 18 -15.63 -3.29 8.89
N THR A 19 -14.87 -4.31 8.47
CA THR A 19 -14.81 -4.76 7.09
C THR A 19 -15.22 -6.22 7.01
N GLY A 20 -16.01 -6.59 5.99
CA GLY A 20 -16.18 -8.00 5.62
C GLY A 20 -14.87 -8.63 5.16
N GLU A 21 -14.93 -9.93 4.84
CA GLU A 21 -13.79 -10.62 4.23
C GLU A 21 -13.38 -9.99 2.90
N ILE A 22 -12.09 -10.03 2.62
CA ILE A 22 -11.55 -9.56 1.34
C ILE A 22 -11.83 -10.66 0.33
N ALA A 23 -12.88 -10.49 -0.48
CA ALA A 23 -13.15 -11.35 -1.62
C ALA A 23 -12.35 -10.84 -2.83
N GLN A 24 -11.24 -11.50 -3.15
CA GLN A 24 -10.47 -11.31 -4.37
C GLN A 24 -10.26 -12.67 -5.05
N GLU A 25 -10.66 -12.77 -6.31
CA GLU A 25 -10.29 -13.90 -7.18
C GLU A 25 -8.91 -13.62 -7.77
N TRP A 26 -7.95 -14.51 -7.51
CA TRP A 26 -6.56 -14.35 -7.94
C TRP A 26 -6.29 -15.11 -9.23
N GLU A 27 -5.55 -14.50 -10.14
CA GLU A 27 -5.10 -15.05 -11.41
C GLU A 27 -3.57 -15.04 -11.48
N ASP A 28 -2.90 -15.18 -10.34
CA ASP A 28 -1.44 -14.99 -10.18
C ASP A 28 -0.66 -16.29 -9.95
N SER A 29 -1.29 -17.44 -10.19
CA SER A 29 -0.73 -18.76 -9.90
C SER A 29 0.62 -19.00 -10.59
N GLU A 30 0.75 -18.60 -11.86
CA GLU A 30 1.98 -18.74 -12.64
C GLU A 30 3.11 -17.86 -12.09
N HIS A 31 2.80 -16.59 -11.79
CA HIS A 31 3.76 -15.64 -11.21
C HIS A 31 4.30 -16.16 -9.86
N ARG A 32 3.41 -16.64 -8.99
CA ARG A 32 3.78 -17.20 -7.70
C ARG A 32 4.57 -18.50 -7.84
N ALA A 33 4.20 -19.37 -8.77
CA ALA A 33 4.92 -20.62 -9.03
C ALA A 33 6.35 -20.35 -9.51
N PHE A 34 6.54 -19.37 -10.40
CA PHE A 34 7.86 -18.94 -10.86
C PHE A 34 8.76 -18.51 -9.70
N TRP A 35 8.29 -17.57 -8.86
CA TRP A 35 9.08 -17.06 -7.74
C TRP A 35 9.31 -18.09 -6.63
N ALA A 36 8.43 -19.09 -6.49
CA ALA A 36 8.62 -20.20 -5.56
C ALA A 36 9.70 -21.19 -6.03
N ALA A 37 9.88 -21.35 -7.35
CA ALA A 37 10.80 -22.32 -7.93
C ALA A 37 12.19 -21.74 -8.27
N THR A 38 12.32 -20.42 -8.36
CA THR A 38 13.55 -19.75 -8.78
C THR A 38 14.39 -19.23 -7.60
N ASP A 39 15.70 -19.07 -7.83
CA ASP A 39 16.56 -18.33 -6.92
C ASP A 39 16.47 -16.83 -7.24
N ALA A 40 15.70 -16.11 -6.42
CA ALA A 40 15.44 -14.67 -6.62
C ALA A 40 16.73 -13.83 -6.70
N ARG A 41 17.84 -14.26 -6.08
CA ARG A 41 19.13 -13.55 -6.13
C ARG A 41 19.83 -13.64 -7.49
N ARG A 42 19.37 -14.55 -8.34
CA ARG A 42 19.91 -14.79 -9.69
C ARG A 42 18.96 -14.35 -10.79
N GLN A 43 17.86 -13.69 -10.44
CA GLN A 43 16.97 -13.06 -11.41
C GLN A 43 17.37 -11.60 -11.62
N PRO A 44 17.16 -11.04 -12.82
CA PRO A 44 17.30 -9.60 -13.02
C PRO A 44 16.25 -8.89 -12.16
N ILE A 45 16.70 -7.92 -11.36
CA ILE A 45 15.84 -7.08 -10.52
C ILE A 45 16.09 -5.62 -10.91
N SER A 46 15.07 -5.02 -11.53
CA SER A 46 14.95 -3.58 -11.78
C SER A 46 13.66 -3.10 -11.15
N ILE A 47 13.76 -2.11 -10.26
CA ILE A 47 12.67 -1.64 -9.40
C ILE A 47 12.31 -0.21 -9.81
N TYR A 48 11.02 0.05 -10.00
CA TYR A 48 10.47 1.40 -10.12
C TYR A 48 9.85 1.79 -8.78
N GLU A 49 10.54 2.67 -8.04
CA GLU A 49 10.08 3.18 -6.75
C GLU A 49 9.04 4.29 -6.93
N VAL A 50 7.92 4.20 -6.20
CA VAL A 50 6.73 5.02 -6.42
C VAL A 50 6.14 5.50 -5.10
N HIS A 51 5.93 6.81 -5.00
CA HIS A 51 4.99 7.38 -4.05
C HIS A 51 3.58 7.44 -4.68
N ALA A 52 2.70 6.50 -4.30
CA ALA A 52 1.41 6.27 -4.96
C ALA A 52 0.53 7.54 -5.08
N ALA A 53 0.58 8.43 -4.08
CA ALA A 53 -0.26 9.62 -4.03
C ALA A 53 0.27 10.81 -4.88
N SER A 54 1.53 10.77 -5.32
CA SER A 54 2.14 11.87 -6.10
C SER A 54 2.72 11.45 -7.44
N TRP A 55 2.68 10.16 -7.79
CA TRP A 55 3.19 9.69 -9.09
C TRP A 55 2.53 10.40 -10.26
N GLN A 56 1.20 10.53 -10.23
CA GLN A 56 0.43 11.32 -11.18
C GLN A 56 -0.86 11.83 -10.53
N ARG A 57 -1.32 13.01 -10.97
CA ARG A 57 -2.60 13.60 -10.58
C ARG A 57 -3.66 13.37 -11.64
N ARG A 58 -4.91 13.27 -11.21
CA ARG A 58 -6.08 13.37 -12.09
C ARG A 58 -6.19 14.80 -12.64
N GLU A 59 -6.97 14.98 -13.70
CA GLU A 59 -7.15 16.29 -14.34
C GLU A 59 -7.77 17.33 -13.40
N ASP A 60 -8.59 16.87 -12.45
CA ASP A 60 -9.20 17.69 -11.39
C ASP A 60 -8.23 18.01 -10.23
N GLY A 61 -6.94 17.62 -10.34
CA GLY A 61 -5.94 17.76 -9.29
C GLY A 61 -6.01 16.68 -8.20
N GLY A 62 -6.96 15.75 -8.29
CA GLY A 62 -7.13 14.64 -7.35
C GLY A 62 -6.02 13.59 -7.44
N MET A 63 -5.95 12.73 -6.42
CA MET A 63 -5.09 11.54 -6.43
C MET A 63 -5.72 10.42 -7.27
N LEU A 64 -4.87 9.58 -7.87
CA LEU A 64 -5.35 8.39 -8.56
C LEU A 64 -5.88 7.34 -7.58
N THR A 65 -6.90 6.62 -8.03
CA THR A 65 -7.37 5.39 -7.38
C THR A 65 -6.42 4.22 -7.63
N TRP A 66 -6.49 3.15 -6.83
CA TRP A 66 -5.76 1.90 -7.14
C TRP A 66 -6.12 1.33 -8.52
N ASP A 67 -7.39 1.45 -8.93
CA ASP A 67 -7.81 0.97 -10.25
C ASP A 67 -7.21 1.85 -11.36
N GLU A 68 -7.21 3.19 -11.19
CA GLU A 68 -6.57 4.12 -12.14
C GLU A 68 -5.03 3.99 -12.15
N LEU A 69 -4.41 3.70 -11.01
CA LEU A 69 -3.00 3.34 -10.94
C LEU A 69 -2.76 2.03 -11.68
N ALA A 70 -3.61 1.02 -11.52
CA ALA A 70 -3.48 -0.24 -12.27
C ALA A 70 -3.53 0.01 -13.78
N ASP A 71 -4.46 0.84 -14.25
CA ASP A 71 -4.65 1.14 -15.67
C ASP A 71 -3.47 1.92 -16.29
N ARG A 72 -2.70 2.66 -15.49
CA ARG A 72 -1.66 3.59 -15.98
C ARG A 72 -0.24 3.17 -15.61
N LEU A 73 -0.02 2.81 -14.36
CA LEU A 73 1.30 2.51 -13.82
C LEU A 73 1.77 1.11 -14.25
N ILE A 74 0.88 0.12 -14.30
CA ILE A 74 1.25 -1.25 -14.66
C ILE A 74 1.74 -1.32 -16.12
N PRO A 75 1.00 -0.80 -17.13
CA PRO A 75 1.50 -0.78 -18.51
C PRO A 75 2.78 0.04 -18.64
N TYR A 76 2.85 1.20 -17.98
CA TYR A 76 4.07 2.03 -18.00
C TYR A 76 5.30 1.27 -17.50
N CYS A 77 5.20 0.58 -16.37
CA CYS A 77 6.33 -0.18 -15.81
C CYS A 77 6.70 -1.38 -16.68
N ALA A 78 5.70 -2.07 -17.25
CA ALA A 78 5.91 -3.19 -18.15
C ALA A 78 6.59 -2.74 -19.46
N ASP A 79 6.11 -1.67 -20.07
CA ASP A 79 6.66 -1.11 -21.32
C ASP A 79 8.10 -0.60 -21.13
N MET A 80 8.40 -0.03 -19.96
CA MET A 80 9.75 0.42 -19.60
C MET A 80 10.70 -0.74 -19.23
N GLY A 81 10.19 -1.98 -19.11
CA GLY A 81 10.99 -3.16 -18.80
C GLY A 81 11.41 -3.28 -17.34
N PHE A 82 10.69 -2.63 -16.41
CA PHE A 82 10.89 -2.89 -14.98
C PHE A 82 10.40 -4.30 -14.61
N THR A 83 10.96 -4.83 -13.53
CA THR A 83 10.58 -6.15 -13.00
C THR A 83 9.71 -6.05 -11.76
N HIS A 84 9.82 -4.95 -11.02
CA HIS A 84 9.13 -4.71 -9.77
C HIS A 84 8.67 -3.25 -9.66
N ILE A 85 7.56 -3.06 -8.96
CA ILE A 85 7.12 -1.75 -8.45
C ILE A 85 7.31 -1.76 -6.94
N GLU A 86 8.02 -0.78 -6.40
CA GLU A 86 8.18 -0.60 -4.97
C GLU A 86 7.40 0.62 -4.52
N PHE A 87 6.50 0.44 -3.56
CA PHE A 87 5.77 1.57 -2.99
C PHE A 87 6.42 2.03 -1.70
N LEU A 88 6.64 3.34 -1.61
CA LEU A 88 6.78 4.04 -0.33
C LEU A 88 5.62 3.69 0.61
N PRO A 89 5.76 3.89 1.93
CA PRO A 89 4.81 3.37 2.91
C PRO A 89 3.34 3.72 2.57
N ILE A 90 2.54 2.71 2.24
CA ILE A 90 1.10 2.84 1.95
C ILE A 90 0.22 2.52 3.17
N SER A 91 0.85 2.13 4.28
CA SER A 91 0.18 1.91 5.56
C SER A 91 -0.32 3.23 6.12
N GLU A 92 -1.43 3.19 6.85
CA GLU A 92 -1.98 4.40 7.44
C GLU A 92 -1.05 4.97 8.52
N TYR A 93 -0.63 6.22 8.32
CA TYR A 93 0.12 7.02 9.29
C TYR A 93 -0.63 8.32 9.56
N PRO A 94 -0.58 8.88 10.79
CA PRO A 94 -1.25 10.12 11.17
C PRO A 94 -0.55 11.39 10.67
N PHE A 95 0.72 11.35 10.24
CA PHE A 95 1.49 12.52 9.75
C PHE A 95 2.45 12.17 8.59
N ASP A 96 2.50 13.01 7.54
CA ASP A 96 3.25 12.77 6.28
C ASP A 96 4.53 13.61 6.13
N SER A 97 5.04 14.23 7.20
CA SER A 97 6.15 15.19 7.12
C SER A 97 7.57 14.57 7.14
N VAL A 98 7.72 13.24 7.07
CA VAL A 98 9.02 12.58 7.30
C VAL A 98 9.92 12.49 6.05
N LEU A 99 9.44 12.88 4.86
CA LEU A 99 10.18 12.77 3.60
C LEU A 99 10.48 14.11 2.90
N GLY A 100 10.37 15.24 3.61
CA GLY A 100 10.87 16.53 3.12
C GLY A 100 10.08 17.16 1.95
N LEU A 101 8.84 16.72 1.71
CA LEU A 101 7.94 17.35 0.74
C LEU A 101 7.16 18.49 1.42
N PRO A 102 7.12 19.70 0.84
CA PRO A 102 6.42 20.85 1.42
C PRO A 102 4.91 20.62 1.37
N ASP A 103 4.23 20.69 2.52
CA ASP A 103 2.78 20.91 2.72
C ASP A 103 1.78 20.21 1.78
N HIS A 104 2.15 19.08 1.20
CA HIS A 104 1.27 18.22 0.42
C HIS A 104 0.74 17.10 1.33
N GLY A 105 -0.32 17.39 2.08
CA GLY A 105 -1.10 16.34 2.73
C GLY A 105 -1.72 15.35 1.72
N PRO A 106 -2.44 14.33 2.20
CA PRO A 106 -1.93 13.14 2.89
C PRO A 106 -1.63 11.95 1.96
N LEU A 107 -0.83 10.97 2.39
CA LEU A 107 -0.98 9.58 1.94
C LEU A 107 -2.44 9.19 2.25
N CYS A 108 -3.24 9.06 1.19
CA CYS A 108 -4.71 8.92 1.18
C CYS A 108 -5.52 10.20 1.41
N ALA A 109 -5.43 11.16 0.48
CA ALA A 109 -6.57 12.04 0.21
C ALA A 109 -7.58 11.30 -0.65
N ASP A 110 -8.81 11.26 -0.14
CA ASP A 110 -9.98 10.58 -0.65
C ASP A 110 -10.01 9.07 -0.60
N ARG A 111 -11.21 8.54 -0.80
CA ARG A 111 -11.63 7.15 -0.60
C ARG A 111 -10.89 6.07 -1.40
N PRO A 112 -10.09 6.31 -2.47
CA PRO A 112 -9.92 5.23 -3.43
C PRO A 112 -8.81 4.22 -3.16
N LEU A 113 -7.87 4.49 -2.24
CA LEU A 113 -6.78 3.56 -1.90
C LEU A 113 -7.10 2.61 -0.73
N ARG A 114 -8.26 2.79 -0.07
CA ARG A 114 -8.55 2.22 1.26
C ARG A 114 -9.36 0.93 1.29
N ARG A 115 -9.91 0.49 0.16
CA ARG A 115 -10.57 -0.82 0.09
C ARG A 115 -9.46 -1.83 -0.19
N THR A 116 -9.12 -2.63 0.81
CA THR A 116 -8.12 -3.72 0.71
C THR A 116 -8.24 -4.52 -0.58
N GLY A 117 -9.47 -4.81 -1.03
CA GLY A 117 -9.70 -5.48 -2.32
C GLY A 117 -9.17 -4.74 -3.56
N ARG A 118 -9.07 -3.41 -3.54
CA ARG A 118 -8.51 -2.63 -4.67
C ARG A 118 -7.00 -2.76 -4.77
N LEU A 119 -6.29 -2.74 -3.64
CA LEU A 119 -4.85 -3.06 -3.63
C LEU A 119 -4.64 -4.50 -4.10
N CYS A 120 -5.47 -5.45 -3.65
CA CYS A 120 -5.39 -6.83 -4.15
C CYS A 120 -5.57 -6.89 -5.67
N ARG A 121 -6.51 -6.14 -6.27
CA ARG A 121 -6.66 -6.06 -7.73
C ARG A 121 -5.43 -5.48 -8.42
N PHE A 122 -4.82 -4.43 -7.86
CA PHE A 122 -3.59 -3.84 -8.39
C PHE A 122 -2.45 -4.87 -8.38
N VAL A 123 -2.25 -5.57 -7.26
CA VAL A 123 -1.22 -6.63 -7.13
C VAL A 123 -1.49 -7.77 -8.11
N ASN A 124 -2.74 -8.24 -8.22
CA ASN A 124 -3.13 -9.25 -9.20
C ASN A 124 -2.82 -8.79 -10.63
N GLY A 125 -3.12 -7.52 -10.97
CA GLY A 125 -2.79 -6.93 -12.27
C GLY A 125 -1.29 -6.92 -12.56
N CYS A 126 -0.46 -6.60 -11.57
CA CYS A 126 1.00 -6.65 -11.70
C CYS A 126 1.48 -8.08 -11.98
N HIS A 127 0.98 -9.05 -11.21
CA HIS A 127 1.37 -10.45 -11.35
C HIS A 127 0.98 -11.01 -12.72
N LYS A 128 -0.19 -10.62 -13.28
CA LYS A 128 -0.64 -11.03 -14.62
C LYS A 128 0.31 -10.60 -15.74
N VAL A 129 1.09 -9.54 -15.55
CA VAL A 129 2.09 -9.07 -16.52
C VAL A 129 3.53 -9.37 -16.10
N GLY A 130 3.72 -10.17 -15.05
CA GLY A 130 5.05 -10.57 -14.57
C GLY A 130 5.75 -9.57 -13.65
N LEU A 131 5.11 -8.46 -13.29
CA LEU A 131 5.66 -7.47 -12.35
C LEU A 131 5.48 -7.93 -10.90
N GLY A 132 6.55 -7.87 -10.11
CA GLY A 132 6.49 -8.02 -8.65
C GLY A 132 6.09 -6.72 -7.96
N VAL A 133 5.54 -6.82 -6.74
CA VAL A 133 5.20 -5.66 -5.91
C VAL A 133 5.94 -5.74 -4.58
N ILE A 134 6.66 -4.68 -4.24
CA ILE A 134 7.39 -4.51 -2.97
C ILE A 134 6.71 -3.37 -2.20
N LEU A 135 6.59 -3.55 -0.88
CA LEU A 135 6.03 -2.54 0.01
C LEU A 135 7.06 -2.14 1.04
N ASP A 136 7.29 -0.84 1.17
CA ASP A 136 8.05 -0.30 2.28
C ASP A 136 7.34 -0.58 3.59
N TRP A 137 7.98 -1.41 4.40
CA TRP A 137 7.52 -1.73 5.73
C TRP A 137 8.33 -0.93 6.74
N VAL A 138 7.64 -0.15 7.56
CA VAL A 138 8.24 0.73 8.59
C VAL A 138 7.92 0.19 9.99
N PRO A 139 8.71 -0.75 10.53
CA PRO A 139 8.52 -1.28 11.89
C PRO A 139 9.27 -0.48 12.97
N ALA A 140 10.17 0.43 12.58
CA ALA A 140 11.18 0.98 13.48
C ALA A 140 10.63 1.99 14.50
N HIS A 141 9.61 2.78 14.13
CA HIS A 141 9.08 3.84 14.98
C HIS A 141 7.58 3.97 14.80
N PHE A 142 6.83 3.93 15.91
CA PHE A 142 5.40 4.20 15.92
C PHE A 142 5.14 5.65 16.35
N PRO A 143 4.20 6.36 15.71
CA PRO A 143 3.80 7.70 16.12
C PRO A 143 3.27 7.70 17.55
N THR A 144 3.53 8.80 18.28
CA THR A 144 3.13 8.95 19.68
C THR A 144 1.70 9.51 19.85
N ASP A 145 0.91 9.49 18.78
CA ASP A 145 -0.48 9.94 18.78
C ASP A 145 -1.33 9.14 19.79
N GLU A 146 -2.25 9.84 20.46
CA GLU A 146 -3.08 9.26 21.54
C GLU A 146 -3.98 8.11 21.05
N HIS A 147 -4.44 8.18 19.80
CA HIS A 147 -5.25 7.13 19.18
C HIS A 147 -4.42 5.94 18.64
N GLY A 148 -3.09 6.09 18.63
CA GLY A 148 -2.12 5.10 18.17
C GLY A 148 -1.64 4.16 19.28
N LEU A 149 -0.48 3.54 19.08
CA LEU A 149 0.00 2.46 19.95
C LEU A 149 0.65 2.93 21.26
N ARG A 150 0.71 4.24 21.52
CA ARG A 150 1.43 4.84 22.66
C ARG A 150 1.06 4.23 24.01
N SER A 151 -0.19 3.85 24.22
CA SER A 151 -0.72 3.47 25.55
C SER A 151 -1.51 2.16 25.55
N VAL A 152 -1.29 1.28 24.56
CA VAL A 152 -1.94 -0.04 24.54
C VAL A 152 -1.55 -0.81 25.81
N ARG A 153 -2.49 -0.93 26.75
CA ARG A 153 -2.28 -1.63 28.01
C ARG A 153 -2.22 -3.13 27.76
N ARG A 154 -1.12 -3.77 28.19
CA ARG A 154 -1.08 -5.22 28.36
C ARG A 154 -2.08 -5.62 29.45
N HIS A 155 -3.25 -6.15 29.08
CA HIS A 155 -4.08 -6.89 30.03
C HIS A 155 -3.45 -8.27 30.23
N GLY A 156 -2.55 -8.36 31.20
CA GLY A 156 -1.75 -9.55 31.47
C GLY A 156 -0.85 -9.39 32.68
N ALA A 157 -1.40 -8.87 33.78
CA ALA A 157 -0.83 -9.05 35.12
C ALA A 157 -1.98 -9.51 36.01
N LEU A 158 -2.05 -10.82 36.23
CA LEU A 158 -2.86 -11.45 37.26
C LEU A 158 -2.57 -10.75 38.59
N ARG A 159 -3.64 -10.37 39.29
CA ARG A 159 -3.59 -10.09 40.74
C ARG A 159 -3.52 -11.41 41.50
#